data_AF-A0A1I4C1F7-F1
#
_entry.id   AF-A0A1I4C1F7-F1
#
_cell.length_a   1.000
_cell.length_b   1.000
_cell.length_c   1.000
_cell.angle_alpha   90.00
_cell.angle_beta   90.00
_cell.angle_gamma   90.00
#
_symmetry.space_group_name_H-M   'P 1'
#
loop_
_entity.id
_entity.type
_entity.pdbx_description
1 polymer ?
#
loop_
_entity_poly.entity_id
_entity_poly.type
_entity_poly.pdbx_seq_one_letter_code
_entity_poly.pdbx_strand_id
1 'polypeptide(L)'
;MSGRITPTICDPDHGFGIRVRLDSPKTLPVADADCRCGQFAESAEGEVAVQSLVIRAERHMRDDCPLPEVRAAAALRDWRRRHPTRRT
;
A
#
# COMPACT_ATOMS: atom_id res chain seq x y z
N MET A 1 20.48 18.01 3.57
CA MET A 1 19.90 17.98 2.21
C MET A 1 18.71 17.04 2.26
N SER A 2 17.48 17.57 2.31
CA SER A 2 16.27 16.74 2.35
C SER A 2 15.95 16.31 0.92
N GLY A 3 16.62 15.26 0.45
CA GLY A 3 16.34 14.67 -0.85
C GLY A 3 14.90 14.16 -0.87
N ARG A 4 14.16 14.46 -1.93
CA ARG A 4 12.86 13.83 -2.19
C ARG A 4 13.09 12.32 -2.20
N ILE A 5 12.64 11.63 -1.15
CA ILE A 5 12.66 10.17 -1.11
C ILE A 5 11.68 9.73 -2.20
N THR A 6 12.23 9.17 -3.27
CA THR A 6 11.51 8.66 -4.45
C THR A 6 10.63 7.46 -4.09
N PRO A 7 9.67 7.07 -4.96
CA PRO A 7 8.89 5.84 -4.78
C PRO A 7 9.82 4.68 -4.49
N THR A 8 9.54 3.97 -3.41
CA THR A 8 10.37 2.87 -2.92
C THR A 8 10.21 1.60 -3.74
N ILE A 9 9.33 1.55 -4.75
CA ILE A 9 9.00 0.36 -5.55
C ILE A 9 10.18 -0.37 -6.23
N CYS A 10 11.36 0.25 -6.27
CA CYS A 10 12.61 -0.32 -6.78
C CYS A 10 13.68 -0.59 -5.70
N ASP A 11 13.37 -0.37 -4.42
CA ASP A 11 14.27 -0.63 -3.29
C ASP A 11 14.21 -2.14 -2.94
N PRO A 12 15.30 -2.91 -2.97
CA PRO A 12 15.22 -4.34 -2.65
C PRO A 12 14.85 -4.63 -1.19
N ASP A 13 15.02 -3.67 -0.27
CA ASP A 13 14.92 -3.90 1.18
C ASP A 13 13.56 -3.51 1.78
N HIS A 14 12.65 -3.00 0.97
CA HIS A 14 11.53 -2.22 1.45
C HIS A 14 10.27 -3.03 1.82
N GLY A 15 10.25 -4.32 1.47
CA GLY A 15 9.19 -5.29 1.78
C GLY A 15 7.84 -5.04 1.10
N PHE A 16 7.05 -6.09 0.89
CA PHE A 16 5.81 -5.97 0.10
C PHE A 16 4.67 -5.22 0.82
N GLY A 17 3.97 -4.34 0.10
CA GLY A 17 2.71 -3.75 0.54
C GLY A 17 2.46 -2.34 0.03
N ILE A 18 1.50 -1.64 0.64
CA ILE A 18 1.17 -0.26 0.30
C ILE A 18 1.85 0.67 1.28
N ARG A 19 2.51 1.71 0.78
CA ARG A 19 3.06 2.79 1.59
C ARG A 19 2.55 4.11 1.08
N VAL A 20 2.14 4.95 2.03
CA VAL A 20 1.67 6.29 1.77
C VAL A 20 2.52 7.24 2.59
N ARG A 21 3.05 8.27 1.94
CA ARG A 21 3.88 9.30 2.54
C ARG A 21 3.23 10.66 2.34
N LEU A 22 3.15 11.39 3.45
CA LEU A 22 2.71 12.77 3.51
C LEU A 22 3.72 13.53 4.36
N ASP A 23 4.76 14.06 3.71
CA ASP A 23 5.93 14.65 4.39
C ASP A 23 5.57 15.94 5.14
N SER A 24 4.55 16.68 4.68
CA SER A 24 4.00 17.86 5.34
C SER A 24 2.55 18.12 4.89
N PRO A 25 1.77 18.96 5.61
CA PRO A 25 0.43 19.33 5.19
C PRO A 25 0.36 20.10 3.86
N LYS A 26 1.48 20.65 3.37
CA LYS A 26 1.56 21.45 2.13
C LYS A 26 2.16 20.68 0.95
N THR A 27 2.63 19.46 1.17
CA THR A 27 3.21 18.61 0.12
C THR A 27 2.16 17.68 -0.45
N LEU A 28 2.25 17.39 -1.74
CA LEU A 28 1.42 16.35 -2.35
C LEU A 28 1.76 14.99 -1.72
N PRO A 29 0.75 14.19 -1.37
CA PRO A 29 1.00 12.84 -0.90
C PRO A 29 1.60 12.00 -2.03
N VAL A 30 2.49 11.09 -1.67
CA VAL A 30 3.09 10.13 -2.59
C VAL A 30 2.84 8.75 -2.02
N ALA A 31 2.51 7.79 -2.87
CA ALA A 31 2.35 6.41 -2.48
C ALA A 31 2.93 5.47 -3.51
N ASP A 32 3.33 4.30 -3.03
CA ASP A 32 3.76 3.20 -3.86
C ASP A 32 3.32 1.89 -3.23
N ALA A 33 3.00 0.94 -4.09
CA ALA A 33 2.45 -0.34 -3.69
C ALA A 33 2.98 -1.45 -4.57
N ASP A 34 3.56 -2.46 -3.93
CA ASP A 34 4.02 -3.68 -4.58
C ASP A 34 3.38 -4.92 -3.92
N CYS A 35 3.31 -5.99 -4.68
CA CYS A 35 2.80 -7.27 -4.20
C CYS A 35 3.86 -8.35 -4.38
N ARG A 36 3.93 -9.26 -3.40
CA ARG A 36 4.85 -10.40 -3.41
C ARG A 36 4.72 -11.30 -4.65
N CYS A 37 3.56 -11.28 -5.30
CA CYS A 37 3.35 -12.05 -6.52
C CYS A 37 4.12 -11.50 -7.74
N GLY A 38 4.67 -10.29 -7.67
CA GLY A 38 5.38 -9.63 -8.77
C GLY A 38 4.48 -9.13 -9.90
N GLN A 39 3.15 -9.29 -9.81
CA GLN A 39 2.19 -8.88 -10.84
C GLN A 39 1.59 -7.48 -10.61
N PHE A 40 1.85 -6.90 -9.44
CA PHE A 40 1.34 -5.58 -9.08
C PHE A 40 2.48 -4.75 -8.49
N ALA A 41 2.80 -3.67 -9.16
CA ALA A 41 3.76 -2.66 -8.74
C ALA A 41 3.34 -1.32 -9.37
N GLU A 42 2.81 -0.41 -8.57
CA GLU A 42 2.38 0.92 -9.01
C GLU A 42 2.80 2.01 -8.01
N SER A 43 3.06 3.22 -8.51
CA SER A 43 3.26 4.43 -7.69
C SER A 43 2.33 5.55 -8.12
N ALA A 44 1.98 6.44 -7.20
CA ALA A 44 1.10 7.57 -7.42
C ALA A 44 1.55 8.80 -6.64
N GLU A 45 1.30 9.99 -7.20
CA GLU A 45 1.52 11.28 -6.55
C GLU A 45 0.24 12.12 -6.66
N GLY A 46 -0.09 12.83 -5.59
CA GLY A 46 -1.33 13.61 -5.47
C GLY A 46 -2.46 12.83 -4.82
N GLU A 47 -3.31 13.54 -4.08
CA GLU A 47 -4.29 12.93 -3.17
C GLU A 47 -5.23 11.92 -3.85
N VAL A 48 -5.84 12.30 -4.97
CA VAL A 48 -6.77 11.45 -5.72
C VAL A 48 -6.08 10.20 -6.28
N ALA A 49 -4.86 10.37 -6.82
CA ALA A 49 -4.11 9.27 -7.40
C ALA A 49 -3.65 8.28 -6.32
N VAL A 50 -3.21 8.79 -5.17
CA VAL A 50 -2.83 8.00 -3.99
C VAL A 50 -4.02 7.22 -3.45
N GLN A 51 -5.18 7.86 -3.25
CA GLN A 51 -6.40 7.16 -2.81
C GLN A 51 -6.79 6.04 -3.78
N SER A 52 -6.72 6.33 -5.09
CA SER A 52 -7.02 5.35 -6.13
C SER A 52 -6.04 4.17 -6.11
N LEU A 53 -4.74 4.43 -5.91
CA LEU A 53 -3.71 3.40 -5.79
C LEU A 53 -3.98 2.48 -4.59
N VAL A 54 -4.31 3.06 -3.43
CA VAL A 54 -4.64 2.28 -2.23
C VAL A 54 -5.79 1.30 -2.51
N ILE A 55 -6.86 1.78 -3.16
CA ILE A 55 -8.00 0.93 -3.51
C ILE A 55 -7.60 -0.20 -4.47
N ARG A 56 -6.83 0.11 -5.52
CA ARG A 56 -6.37 -0.91 -6.49
C ARG A 56 -5.48 -1.95 -5.83
N ALA A 57 -4.53 -1.52 -5.01
CA ALA A 57 -3.61 -2.41 -4.32
C ALA A 57 -4.33 -3.32 -3.30
N GLU A 58 -5.32 -2.79 -2.57
CA GLU A 58 -6.14 -3.60 -1.67
C GLU A 58 -6.99 -4.63 -2.42
N ARG A 59 -7.61 -4.25 -3.54
CA ARG A 59 -8.36 -5.17 -4.40
C ARG A 59 -7.45 -6.26 -4.96
N HIS A 60 -6.28 -5.89 -5.47
CA HIS A 60 -5.31 -6.86 -5.97
C HIS A 60 -4.92 -7.84 -4.87
N MET A 61 -4.49 -7.36 -3.69
CA MET A 61 -4.05 -8.26 -2.61
C MET A 61 -5.17 -9.16 -2.07
N ARG A 62 -6.43 -8.71 -2.07
CA ARG A 62 -7.56 -9.46 -1.51
C ARG A 62 -8.18 -10.43 -2.51
N ASP A 63 -8.41 -9.96 -3.73
CA ASP A 63 -9.28 -10.61 -4.71
C ASP A 63 -8.47 -11.25 -5.86
N ASP A 64 -7.46 -10.55 -6.39
CA ASP A 64 -6.81 -10.94 -7.65
C ASP A 64 -5.47 -11.65 -7.49
N CYS A 65 -4.75 -11.43 -6.38
CA CYS A 65 -3.38 -11.90 -6.20
C CYS A 65 -3.33 -13.42 -6.28
N PRO A 66 -2.43 -14.03 -7.08
CA PRO A 66 -2.39 -15.49 -7.25
C PRO A 66 -1.97 -16.24 -5.98
N LEU A 67 -1.22 -15.58 -5.08
CA LEU A 67 -0.70 -16.17 -3.85
C LEU A 67 -1.79 -16.28 -2.76
N PRO A 68 -2.22 -17.49 -2.37
CA PRO A 68 -3.29 -17.68 -1.39
C PRO A 68 -2.99 -17.05 -0.02
N GLU A 69 -1.73 -17.06 0.40
CA GLU A 69 -1.28 -16.48 1.67
C GLU A 69 -1.42 -14.95 1.70
N VAL A 70 -1.23 -14.28 0.55
CA VAL A 70 -1.42 -12.82 0.43
C VAL A 70 -2.91 -12.49 0.55
N ARG A 71 -3.78 -13.25 -0.13
CA ARG A 71 -5.23 -13.09 -0.03
C ARG A 71 -5.74 -13.32 1.39
N ALA A 72 -5.27 -14.38 2.05
CA ALA A 72 -5.62 -14.69 3.44
C ALA A 72 -5.20 -13.56 4.40
N ALA A 73 -3.97 -13.04 4.25
CA ALA A 73 -3.49 -11.91 5.05
C ALA A 73 -4.30 -10.62 4.79
N ALA A 74 -4.67 -10.34 3.53
CA ALA A 74 -5.51 -9.21 3.17
C ALA A 74 -6.92 -9.32 3.78
N ALA A 75 -7.55 -10.50 3.70
CA ALA A 75 -8.85 -10.77 4.30
C ALA A 75 -8.81 -10.62 5.83
N LEU A 76 -7.74 -11.09 6.49
CA LEU A 76 -7.58 -10.91 7.94
C LEU A 76 -7.45 -9.44 8.35
N ARG A 77 -6.72 -8.63 7.57
CA ARG A 77 -6.63 -7.17 7.79
C ARG A 77 -7.99 -6.48 7.65
N ASP A 78 -8.76 -6.82 6.61
CA ASP A 78 -10.12 -6.31 6.42
C ASP A 78 -11.04 -6.72 7.59
N TRP A 79 -10.99 -7.97 8.02
CA TRP A 79 -11.76 -8.45 9.18
C TRP A 79 -11.41 -7.66 10.45
N ARG A 80 -10.12 -7.45 10.75
CA ARG A 80 -9.67 -6.67 11.92
C ARG A 80 -10.14 -5.21 11.88
N ARG A 81 -10.21 -4.59 10.70
CA ARG A 81 -10.75 -3.23 10.53
C ARG A 81 -12.23 -3.16 10.86
N ARG A 82 -13.00 -4.21 10.54
CA ARG A 82 -14.44 -4.31 10.84
C ARG A 82 -14.73 -4.77 12.28
N HIS A 83 -13.78 -5.44 12.92
CA HIS A 83 -13.87 -5.94 14.29
C HIS A 83 -12.77 -5.34 15.17
N PRO A 84 -12.78 -4.01 15.38
CA PRO A 84 -11.78 -3.37 16.21
C PRO A 84 -11.87 -3.91 17.63
N THR A 85 -10.80 -4.52 18.12
CA THR A 85 -10.69 -4.85 19.54
C THR A 85 -10.65 -3.55 20.32
N ARG A 86 -11.46 -3.41 21.38
CA ARG A 86 -11.32 -2.27 22.31
C ARG A 86 -9.86 -2.21 22.75
N ARG A 87 -9.21 -1.06 22.54
CA ARG A 87 -7.91 -0.78 23.16
C ARG A 87 -8.13 -0.82 24.67
N THR A 88 -7.53 -1.81 25.32
CA THR A 88 -7.38 -1.83 26.78
C THR A 88 -6.25 -0.90 27.19
#